data_AF-A0A7V0XW07-F1
#
_entry.id   AF-A0A7V0XW07-F1
#
_cell.length_a   1.000
_cell.length_b   1.000
_cell.length_c   1.000
_cell.angle_alpha   90.00
_cell.angle_beta   90.00
_cell.angle_gamma   90.00
#
_symmetry.space_group_name_H-M   'P 1'
#
loop_
_entity.id
_entity.type
_entity.pdbx_description
1 polymer ?
#
loop_
_entity_poly.entity_id
_entity_poly.type
_entity_poly.pdbx_seq_one_letter_code
_entity_poly.pdbx_strand_id
1 'polypeptide(L)'
;MVKPEQRQRLSGNWDALPPNVAQYGRSADEIFAGYYEVEKKVGSDEMKHIPYGAIAMFTLADKLAAGLQQLLAGARKFNINEITRNELFSGNRETEAVTGIPFLTDVMDDSAKQILKG
;
A
#
# COMPACT_ATOMS: atom_id res chain seq x y z
N MET A 1 -16.09 14.78 -6.29
CA MET A 1 -14.90 15.62 -6.06
C MET A 1 -15.33 17.01 -5.59
N VAL A 2 -14.43 17.90 -5.12
CA VAL A 2 -14.72 19.06 -4.22
C VAL A 2 -16.18 19.48 -4.20
N LYS A 3 -16.83 19.31 -3.03
CA LYS A 3 -18.24 19.60 -2.78
C LYS A 3 -18.35 20.87 -1.94
N PRO A 4 -18.44 22.07 -2.55
CA PRO A 4 -18.38 23.34 -1.82
C PRO A 4 -19.46 23.43 -0.74
N GLU A 5 -20.63 22.85 -0.99
CA GLU A 5 -21.75 22.77 -0.07
C GLU A 5 -21.44 21.94 1.20
N GLN A 6 -20.46 21.04 1.15
CA GLN A 6 -20.05 20.20 2.28
C GLN A 6 -18.83 20.76 3.02
N ARG A 7 -18.29 21.91 2.59
CA ARG A 7 -17.05 22.50 3.11
C ARG A 7 -17.05 22.65 4.63
N GLN A 8 -18.11 23.23 5.18
CA GLN A 8 -18.23 23.52 6.60
C GLN A 8 -18.28 22.24 7.43
N ARG A 9 -18.94 21.18 6.92
CA ARG A 9 -19.00 19.86 7.57
C ARG A 9 -17.65 19.14 7.54
N LEU A 10 -16.92 19.28 6.44
CA LEU A 10 -15.65 18.57 6.20
C LEU A 10 -14.43 19.36 6.68
N SER A 11 -14.61 20.51 7.34
CA SER A 11 -13.55 21.44 7.73
C SER A 11 -12.56 21.72 6.58
N GLY A 12 -13.07 21.79 5.35
CA GLY A 12 -12.26 21.95 4.15
C GLY A 12 -11.94 23.42 3.89
N ASN A 13 -10.71 23.72 3.46
CA ASN A 13 -10.31 25.08 3.06
C ASN A 13 -10.09 25.22 1.54
N TRP A 14 -10.50 24.23 0.75
CA TRP A 14 -10.13 24.11 -0.67
C TRP A 14 -11.30 24.43 -1.61
N ASP A 15 -11.17 25.46 -2.46
CA ASP A 15 -12.18 25.84 -3.49
C ASP A 15 -12.12 24.95 -4.72
N ALA A 16 -10.93 24.45 -5.01
CA ALA A 16 -10.65 23.50 -6.07
C ALA A 16 -9.75 22.39 -5.52
N LEU A 17 -9.58 21.32 -6.30
CA LEU A 17 -8.58 20.33 -5.92
C LEU A 17 -7.18 20.95 -5.87
N PRO A 18 -6.36 20.59 -4.87
CA PRO A 18 -4.93 20.87 -4.88
C PRO A 18 -4.27 20.39 -6.19
N PRO A 19 -3.34 21.16 -6.79
CA PRO A 19 -2.71 20.81 -8.06
C PRO A 19 -2.06 19.41 -8.08
N ASN A 20 -1.48 18.99 -6.95
CA ASN A 20 -0.89 17.66 -6.78
C ASN A 20 -1.90 16.51 -6.80
N VAL A 21 -3.20 16.78 -6.61
CA VAL A 21 -4.27 15.81 -6.78
C VAL A 21 -4.91 15.94 -8.16
N ALA A 22 -5.13 17.19 -8.62
CA ALA A 22 -5.77 17.49 -9.90
C ALA A 22 -5.01 16.94 -11.12
N GLN A 23 -3.70 16.73 -11.01
CA GLN A 23 -2.90 16.07 -12.04
C GLN A 23 -3.32 14.62 -12.33
N TYR A 24 -3.98 13.95 -11.37
CA TYR A 24 -4.44 12.57 -11.52
C TYR A 24 -5.88 12.48 -12.04
N GLY A 25 -6.64 13.58 -12.04
CA GLY A 25 -8.03 13.58 -12.48
C GLY A 25 -8.89 14.65 -11.82
N ARG A 26 -10.12 14.75 -12.31
CA ARG A 26 -11.19 15.63 -11.84
C ARG A 26 -12.47 14.88 -11.43
N SER A 27 -12.49 13.55 -11.52
CA SER A 27 -13.57 12.72 -11.01
C SER A 27 -13.05 11.67 -10.03
N ALA A 28 -13.94 10.97 -9.33
CA ALA A 28 -13.55 9.93 -8.38
C ALA A 28 -12.98 8.70 -9.09
N ASP A 29 -13.57 8.35 -10.24
CA ASP A 29 -13.14 7.29 -11.16
C ASP A 29 -11.78 7.58 -11.81
N GLU A 30 -11.47 8.84 -12.12
CA GLU A 30 -10.15 9.22 -12.62
C GLU A 30 -9.08 9.17 -11.51
N ILE A 31 -9.40 9.62 -10.30
CA ILE A 31 -8.42 9.73 -9.21
C ILE A 31 -8.12 8.39 -8.54
N PHE A 32 -9.14 7.56 -8.30
CA PHE A 32 -8.99 6.33 -7.56
C PHE A 32 -8.84 5.13 -8.50
N ALA A 33 -7.63 4.57 -8.57
CA ALA A 33 -7.36 3.37 -9.36
C ALA A 33 -8.29 2.19 -9.03
N GLY A 34 -8.73 2.07 -7.77
CA GLY A 34 -9.67 1.02 -7.33
C GLY A 34 -11.15 1.32 -7.55
N TYR A 35 -11.54 2.44 -8.17
CA TYR A 35 -12.94 2.86 -8.28
C TYR A 35 -13.84 1.79 -8.93
N TYR A 36 -13.45 1.32 -10.12
CA TYR A 36 -14.25 0.35 -10.89
C TYR A 36 -14.30 -1.03 -10.23
N GLU A 37 -13.27 -1.42 -9.48
CA GLU A 37 -13.27 -2.67 -8.71
C GLU A 37 -14.23 -2.61 -7.51
N VAL A 38 -14.36 -1.44 -6.88
CA VAL A 38 -15.38 -1.21 -5.84
C VAL A 38 -16.76 -1.21 -6.47
N GLU A 39 -16.94 -0.49 -7.59
CA GLU A 39 -18.20 -0.45 -8.34
C GLU A 39 -18.68 -1.85 -8.74
N LYS A 40 -17.77 -2.69 -9.25
CA LYS A 40 -18.08 -4.07 -9.62
C LYS A 40 -18.58 -4.90 -8.43
N LYS A 41 -18.14 -4.59 -7.21
CA LYS A 41 -18.53 -5.33 -5.98
C LYS A 41 -19.85 -4.86 -5.40
N VAL A 42 -20.12 -3.55 -5.44
CA VAL A 42 -21.27 -2.93 -4.75
C VAL A 42 -22.39 -2.49 -5.70
N GLY A 43 -22.11 -2.42 -7.00
CA GLY A 43 -22.98 -1.87 -8.04
C GLY A 43 -22.83 -0.35 -8.22
N SER A 44 -23.04 0.11 -9.45
CA SER A 44 -22.97 1.54 -9.82
C SER A 44 -23.93 2.41 -9.02
N ASP A 45 -25.13 1.91 -8.72
CA ASP A 45 -26.11 2.66 -7.93
C ASP A 45 -25.64 2.93 -6.50
N GLU A 46 -24.81 2.06 -5.93
CA GLU A 46 -24.33 2.19 -4.56
C GLU A 46 -23.10 3.09 -4.44
N MET A 47 -22.34 3.28 -5.54
CA MET A 47 -21.15 4.14 -5.56
C MET A 47 -21.43 5.58 -5.10
N LYS A 48 -22.66 6.09 -5.30
CA LYS A 48 -23.07 7.43 -4.85
C LYS A 48 -23.15 7.58 -3.32
N HIS A 49 -23.31 6.46 -2.61
CA HIS A 49 -23.39 6.42 -1.14
C HIS A 49 -22.03 6.12 -0.49
N ILE A 50 -21.07 5.59 -1.24
CA ILE A 50 -19.75 5.22 -0.73
C ILE A 50 -18.89 6.47 -0.47
N PRO A 51 -18.34 6.65 0.74
CA PRO A 51 -17.39 7.71 1.01
C PRO A 51 -16.11 7.53 0.18
N TYR A 52 -15.55 8.61 -0.37
CA TYR A 52 -14.29 8.56 -1.12
C TYR A 52 -13.12 7.98 -0.30
N GLY A 53 -13.13 8.17 1.03
CA GLY A 53 -12.15 7.54 1.92
C GLY A 53 -12.20 6.01 1.90
N ALA A 54 -13.38 5.41 1.70
CA ALA A 54 -13.51 3.96 1.57
C ALA A 54 -12.89 3.44 0.27
N ILE A 55 -13.11 4.14 -0.86
CA ILE A 55 -12.50 3.82 -2.15
C ILE A 55 -10.96 3.98 -2.07
N ALA A 56 -10.48 5.03 -1.39
CA ALA A 56 -9.07 5.24 -1.13
C ALA A 56 -8.44 4.10 -0.32
N MET A 57 -9.10 3.68 0.76
CA MET A 57 -8.65 2.55 1.58
C MET A 57 -8.66 1.23 0.81
N PHE A 58 -9.67 1.00 -0.03
CA PHE A 58 -9.69 -0.16 -0.93
C PHE A 58 -8.49 -0.15 -1.88
N THR A 59 -8.23 0.99 -2.52
CA THR A 59 -7.09 1.17 -3.43
C THR A 59 -5.75 0.95 -2.72
N LEU A 60 -5.61 1.43 -1.48
CA LEU A 60 -4.43 1.17 -0.65
C LEU A 60 -4.28 -0.32 -0.33
N ALA A 61 -5.36 -1.00 0.06
CA ALA A 61 -5.33 -2.42 0.38
C ALA A 61 -4.94 -3.27 -0.84
N ASP A 62 -5.43 -2.93 -2.03
CA ASP A 62 -5.05 -3.57 -3.30
C ASP A 62 -3.54 -3.41 -3.59
N LYS A 63 -3.02 -2.17 -3.45
CA LYS A 63 -1.57 -1.91 -3.58
C LYS A 63 -0.74 -2.70 -2.56
N LEU A 64 -1.21 -2.80 -1.31
CA LEU A 64 -0.54 -3.58 -0.27
C LEU A 64 -0.56 -5.07 -0.59
N ALA A 65 -1.67 -5.60 -1.13
CA ALA A 65 -1.76 -6.99 -1.56
C ALA A 65 -0.75 -7.30 -2.67
N ALA A 66 -0.61 -6.41 -3.68
CA ALA A 66 0.39 -6.56 -4.73
C ALA A 66 1.82 -6.54 -4.17
N GLY A 67 2.13 -5.62 -3.25
CA GLY A 67 3.44 -5.57 -2.58
C GLY A 67 3.73 -6.82 -1.75
N LEU A 68 2.73 -7.35 -1.05
CA LEU A 68 2.85 -8.60 -0.30
C LEU A 68 3.11 -9.79 -1.23
N GLN A 69 2.44 -9.85 -2.40
CA GLN A 69 2.70 -10.87 -3.41
C GLN A 69 4.14 -10.80 -3.94
N GLN A 70 4.66 -9.58 -4.18
CA GLN A 70 6.06 -9.39 -4.58
C GLN A 70 7.04 -9.87 -3.51
N LEU A 71 6.76 -9.58 -2.23
CA LEU A 71 7.56 -10.07 -1.10
C LEU A 71 7.54 -11.60 -1.02
N LEU A 72 6.35 -12.21 -1.11
CA LEU A 72 6.15 -13.66 -1.13
C LEU A 72 6.94 -14.33 -2.26
N ALA A 73 6.85 -13.77 -3.48
CA ALA A 73 7.59 -14.26 -4.64
C ALA A 73 9.11 -14.17 -4.43
N GLY A 74 9.61 -13.04 -3.90
CA GLY A 74 11.03 -12.86 -3.58
C GLY A 74 11.54 -13.84 -2.50
N ALA A 75 10.69 -14.15 -1.52
CA ALA A 75 10.97 -15.14 -0.48
C ALA A 75 10.77 -16.59 -0.94
N ARG A 76 10.22 -16.82 -2.14
CA ARG A 76 9.80 -18.15 -2.64
C ARG A 76 8.80 -18.86 -1.72
N LYS A 77 7.86 -18.09 -1.18
CA LYS A 77 6.77 -18.55 -0.29
C LYS A 77 5.44 -18.35 -1.01
N PHE A 78 4.64 -19.42 -1.08
CA PHE A 78 3.40 -19.41 -1.85
C PHE A 78 2.17 -19.26 -0.95
N ASN A 79 2.33 -19.47 0.35
CA ASN A 79 1.29 -19.27 1.34
C ASN A 79 1.65 -18.13 2.30
N ILE A 80 0.66 -17.30 2.67
CA ILE A 80 0.87 -16.19 3.62
C ILE A 80 1.42 -16.70 4.95
N ASN A 81 0.95 -17.86 5.41
CA ASN A 81 1.39 -18.47 6.67
C ASN A 81 2.83 -19.00 6.64
N GLU A 82 3.49 -19.01 5.48
CA GLU A 82 4.89 -19.38 5.38
C GLU A 82 5.81 -18.20 5.69
N ILE A 83 5.39 -16.94 5.51
CA ILE A 83 6.22 -15.77 5.83
C ILE A 83 6.45 -15.67 7.33
N THR A 84 7.68 -15.40 7.73
CA THR A 84 8.09 -15.16 9.10
C THR A 84 8.91 -13.87 9.16
N ARG A 85 9.43 -13.53 10.36
CA ARG A 85 10.34 -12.39 10.52
C ARG A 85 11.68 -12.59 9.81
N ASN A 86 11.99 -13.79 9.31
CA ASN A 86 13.23 -14.08 8.61
C ASN A 86 13.28 -13.48 7.19
N GLU A 87 12.13 -13.07 6.63
CA GLU A 87 12.08 -12.35 5.35
C GLU A 87 12.24 -10.83 5.51
N LEU A 88 12.41 -10.34 6.74
CA LEU A 88 12.63 -8.93 7.03
C LEU A 88 14.12 -8.68 7.25
N PHE A 89 14.58 -7.52 6.78
CA PHE A 89 15.93 -7.02 7.02
C PHE A 89 15.88 -5.52 7.31
N SER A 90 16.78 -5.06 8.17
CA SER A 90 16.92 -3.64 8.48
C SER A 90 17.66 -2.92 7.35
N GLY A 91 17.14 -1.76 6.95
CA GLY A 91 17.77 -0.91 5.94
C GLY A 91 18.96 -0.08 6.46
N ASN A 92 19.13 -0.01 7.79
CA ASN A 92 20.26 0.64 8.45
C ASN A 92 20.55 -0.01 9.82
N ARG A 93 21.70 0.33 10.41
CA ARG A 93 22.15 -0.23 11.69
C ARG A 93 21.37 0.32 12.88
N GLU A 94 20.85 1.54 12.80
CA GLU A 94 20.00 2.10 13.87
C GLU A 94 18.68 1.33 14.01
N THR A 95 18.07 0.92 12.89
CA THR A 95 16.84 0.11 12.89
C THR A 95 17.12 -1.28 13.44
N GLU A 96 18.24 -1.88 13.08
CA GLU A 96 18.67 -3.17 13.65
C GLU A 96 18.83 -3.08 15.17
N ALA A 97 19.49 -2.04 15.68
CA ALA A 97 19.71 -1.84 17.11
C ALA A 97 18.40 -1.72 17.91
N VAL A 98 17.34 -1.17 17.31
CA VAL A 98 16.04 -1.00 17.96
C VAL A 98 15.13 -2.22 17.78
N THR A 99 15.13 -2.82 16.59
CA THR A 99 14.16 -3.87 16.22
C THR A 99 14.67 -5.29 16.45
N GLY A 100 15.99 -5.48 16.54
CA GLY A 100 16.64 -6.78 16.52
C GLY A 100 16.55 -7.51 15.16
N ILE A 101 16.02 -6.86 14.11
CA ILE A 101 15.98 -7.42 12.76
C ILE A 101 17.37 -7.21 12.13
N PRO A 102 18.03 -8.27 11.64
CA PRO A 102 19.39 -8.16 11.10
C PRO A 102 19.50 -7.15 9.95
N PHE A 103 20.63 -6.47 9.85
CA PHE A 103 20.94 -5.61 8.72
C PHE A 103 21.10 -6.41 7.43
N LEU A 104 20.69 -5.82 6.30
CA LEU A 104 20.63 -6.48 4.99
C LEU A 104 21.89 -7.27 4.61
N THR A 105 23.09 -6.77 4.92
CA THR A 105 24.35 -7.45 4.54
C THR A 105 24.65 -8.69 5.37
N ASP A 106 24.02 -8.82 6.53
CA ASP A 106 24.30 -9.90 7.48
C ASP A 106 23.31 -11.05 7.28
N VAL A 107 22.17 -10.76 6.64
CA VAL A 107 21.18 -11.76 6.26
C VAL A 107 21.80 -12.75 5.27
N MET A 108 21.74 -14.04 5.63
CA MET A 108 22.27 -15.17 4.84
C MET A 108 23.79 -15.16 4.60
N ASP A 109 24.56 -14.27 5.24
CA ASP A 109 26.01 -14.18 5.05
C ASP A 109 26.73 -15.49 5.45
N ASP A 110 26.36 -16.09 6.58
CA ASP A 110 26.92 -17.37 7.01
C ASP A 110 26.60 -18.50 6.03
N SER A 111 25.36 -18.57 5.55
CA SER A 111 24.95 -19.56 4.54
C SER A 111 25.71 -19.37 3.23
N ALA A 112 25.90 -18.12 2.77
CA ALA A 112 26.67 -17.82 1.59
C ALA A 112 28.15 -18.22 1.75
N LYS A 113 28.76 -17.92 2.90
CA LYS A 113 30.12 -18.30 3.23
C LYS A 113 30.31 -19.82 3.30
N GLN A 114 29.32 -20.57 3.77
CA GLN A 114 29.36 -22.04 3.77
C GLN A 114 29.36 -22.58 2.34
N ILE A 115 28.47 -22.10 1.47
CA ILE A 115 28.42 -22.48 0.05
C ILE A 115 29.76 -22.22 -0.66
N LEU A 116 30.43 -21.11 -0.34
CA LEU A 116 31.73 -20.76 -0.92
C LEU A 116 32.87 -21.67 -0.46
N LYS A 117 32.74 -22.31 0.71
CA LYS A 117 33.80 -23.14 1.31
C LYS A 117 33.75 -24.61 0.89
N GLY A 118 32.69 -25.05 0.20
CA GLY A 118 32.48 -26.44 -0.22
C GLY A 118 31.78 -27.26 0.85
#